data_AF-A0A948VW28-F1
#
_entry.id   AF-A0A948VW28-F1
#
_cell.length_a   1.000
_cell.length_b   1.000
_cell.length_c   1.000
_cell.angle_alpha   90.00
_cell.angle_beta   90.00
_cell.angle_gamma   90.00
#
_symmetry.space_group_name_H-M   'P 1'
#
loop_
_entity.id
_entity.type
_entity.pdbx_description
1 polymer ?
#
loop_
_entity_poly.entity_id
_entity_poly.type
_entity_poly.pdbx_seq_one_letter_code
_entity_poly.pdbx_strand_id
1 'polypeptide(L)'
;DRLPIAPEDAKTGFDYQLFALYGDDDAGRNGAVPVARIVAFRGTDFDGVADVFFGTLRSDQIDIARRYFAAERARFGDAAAWHTAGHSMGGALATEISIAYPDVRAWLFNLSPFYRGDSDINAANRTLINERGEALRTLRKFRSNPAADVFIINCHPQKSRFSKHSVRKLADCLTWIAAYESKDALGVVRANAIAKPDVECGPPDKPHPGRTPAPHPVCVHQSRPDKVPDPAAD
;
A
#
# COMPACT_ATOMS: atom_id res chain seq x y z
N ASP A 1 0.92 -19.64 6.72
CA ASP A 1 1.12 -18.73 7.87
C ASP A 1 2.53 -18.18 7.92
N ARG A 2 2.67 -16.98 8.51
CA ARG A 2 3.94 -16.29 8.77
C ARG A 2 4.63 -16.83 10.02
N LEU A 3 5.92 -16.56 10.15
CA LEU A 3 6.68 -16.84 11.37
C LEU A 3 6.13 -16.01 12.55
N PRO A 4 6.07 -16.59 13.76
CA PRO A 4 5.75 -15.86 14.97
C PRO A 4 6.74 -14.69 15.17
N ILE A 5 6.22 -13.52 15.54
CA ILE A 5 7.07 -12.38 15.90
C ILE A 5 7.39 -12.48 17.39
N ALA A 6 8.68 -12.38 17.72
CA ALA A 6 9.15 -12.39 19.10
C ALA A 6 8.54 -11.22 19.90
N PRO A 7 8.17 -11.42 21.19
CA PRO A 7 7.50 -10.38 21.98
C PRO A 7 8.24 -9.04 22.05
N GLU A 8 9.57 -9.06 22.08
CA GLU A 8 10.45 -7.89 22.05
C GLU A 8 10.32 -7.10 20.74
N ASP A 9 10.21 -7.78 19.61
CA ASP A 9 10.04 -7.15 18.30
C ASP A 9 8.63 -6.58 18.16
N ALA A 10 7.61 -7.31 18.63
CA ALA A 10 6.22 -6.88 18.60
C ALA A 10 6.00 -5.59 19.42
N LYS A 11 6.72 -5.42 20.54
CA LYS A 11 6.71 -4.17 21.35
C LYS A 11 7.19 -2.94 20.59
N THR A 12 7.99 -3.11 19.53
CA THR A 12 8.39 -2.00 18.65
C THR A 12 7.28 -1.56 17.69
N GLY A 13 6.14 -2.28 17.67
CA GLY A 13 5.07 -2.08 16.69
C GLY A 13 5.34 -2.74 15.33
N PHE A 14 6.39 -3.55 15.21
CA PHE A 14 6.67 -4.31 13.99
C PHE A 14 5.63 -5.40 13.79
N ASP A 15 5.10 -5.48 12.57
CA ASP A 15 4.18 -6.54 12.16
C ASP A 15 4.20 -6.71 10.63
N TYR A 16 3.83 -7.90 10.16
CA TYR A 16 3.69 -8.19 8.74
C TYR A 16 2.68 -9.31 8.50
N GLN A 17 2.29 -9.47 7.24
CA GLN A 17 1.51 -10.60 6.76
C GLN A 17 2.22 -11.25 5.57
N LEU A 18 2.01 -12.55 5.41
CA LEU A 18 2.57 -13.33 4.31
C LEU A 18 1.45 -13.87 3.43
N PHE A 19 1.50 -13.55 2.15
CA PHE A 19 0.55 -14.03 1.15
C PHE A 19 1.26 -14.85 0.08
N ALA A 20 0.51 -15.74 -0.55
CA ALA A 20 0.91 -16.48 -1.73
C ALA A 20 0.08 -16.00 -2.91
N LEU A 21 0.75 -15.60 -3.99
CA LEU A 21 0.14 -15.30 -5.27
C LEU A 21 0.25 -16.54 -6.15
N TYR A 22 -0.88 -16.98 -6.68
CA TYR A 22 -0.97 -18.10 -7.63
C TYR A 22 -1.28 -17.56 -9.02
N GLY A 23 -0.92 -18.31 -10.05
CA GLY A 23 -1.37 -18.00 -11.41
C GLY A 23 -2.89 -18.16 -11.54
N ASP A 24 -3.47 -17.48 -12.52
CA ASP A 24 -4.93 -17.49 -12.77
C ASP A 24 -5.51 -18.90 -12.94
N ASP A 25 -4.72 -19.84 -13.48
CA ASP A 25 -5.13 -21.23 -13.71
C ASP A 25 -4.95 -22.15 -12.49
N ASP A 26 -4.28 -21.70 -11.44
CA ASP A 26 -3.88 -22.52 -10.28
C ASP A 26 -4.58 -22.13 -8.97
N ALA A 27 -5.38 -21.05 -8.97
CA ALA A 27 -6.12 -20.60 -7.80
C ALA A 27 -7.12 -21.68 -7.33
N GLY A 28 -6.84 -22.29 -6.16
CA GLY A 28 -7.69 -23.32 -5.54
C GLY A 28 -7.36 -24.76 -5.91
N ARG A 29 -6.29 -25.01 -6.69
CA ARG A 29 -5.82 -26.36 -7.00
C ARG A 29 -4.98 -26.93 -5.85
N ASN A 30 -5.28 -28.14 -5.40
CA ASN A 30 -4.44 -28.85 -4.43
C ASN A 30 -3.02 -29.03 -4.99
N GLY A 31 -2.02 -28.55 -4.24
CA GLY A 31 -0.62 -28.63 -4.64
C GLY A 31 -0.15 -27.51 -5.58
N ALA A 32 -0.94 -26.46 -5.80
CA ALA A 32 -0.51 -25.28 -6.54
C ALA A 32 0.77 -24.68 -5.94
N VAL A 33 1.73 -24.37 -6.79
CA VAL A 33 2.97 -23.69 -6.40
C VAL A 33 2.77 -22.19 -6.62
N PRO A 34 3.04 -21.33 -5.62
CA PRO A 34 2.89 -19.90 -5.80
C PRO A 34 3.87 -19.37 -6.85
N VAL A 35 3.40 -18.48 -7.71
CA VAL A 35 4.25 -17.73 -8.65
C VAL A 35 5.03 -16.64 -7.92
N ALA A 36 4.46 -16.10 -6.82
CA ALA A 36 5.14 -15.17 -5.95
C ALA A 36 4.68 -15.28 -4.49
N ARG A 37 5.55 -14.87 -3.58
CA ARG A 37 5.29 -14.69 -2.16
C ARG A 37 5.33 -13.21 -1.82
N ILE A 38 4.34 -12.72 -1.09
CA ILE A 38 4.20 -11.30 -0.76
C ILE A 38 4.35 -11.12 0.75
N VAL A 39 5.40 -10.42 1.17
CA VAL A 39 5.56 -9.95 2.54
C VAL A 39 4.99 -8.53 2.65
N ALA A 40 3.83 -8.40 3.26
CA ALA A 40 3.18 -7.11 3.47
C ALA A 40 3.48 -6.57 4.86
N PHE A 41 4.34 -5.56 4.94
CA PHE A 41 4.69 -4.91 6.21
C PHE A 41 3.58 -3.96 6.65
N ARG A 42 3.25 -4.02 7.94
CA ARG A 42 2.29 -3.12 8.56
C ARG A 42 2.91 -1.73 8.73
N GLY A 43 2.21 -0.71 8.24
CA GLY A 43 2.45 0.66 8.67
C GLY A 43 1.82 0.92 10.04
N THR A 44 2.34 1.90 10.77
CA THR A 44 1.68 2.34 12.00
C THR A 44 0.44 3.17 11.67
N ASP A 45 -0.73 2.65 12.02
CA ASP A 45 -1.99 3.39 12.04
C ASP A 45 -2.04 4.15 13.37
N PHE A 46 -1.74 5.46 13.36
CA PHE A 46 -1.88 6.31 14.55
C PHE A 46 -2.56 7.63 14.17
N ASP A 47 -3.57 8.01 14.96
CA ASP A 47 -4.35 9.26 14.88
C ASP A 47 -3.53 10.54 15.20
N GLY A 48 -2.20 10.49 15.13
CA GLY A 48 -1.30 11.60 15.45
C GLY A 48 0.03 11.44 14.72
N VAL A 49 0.11 11.97 13.50
CA VAL A 49 1.18 11.73 12.50
C VAL A 49 2.56 12.33 12.86
N ALA A 50 2.73 12.94 14.03
CA ALA A 50 3.98 13.62 14.38
C ALA A 50 4.82 12.87 15.44
N ASP A 51 4.35 12.72 16.68
CA ASP A 51 5.25 12.42 17.80
C ASP A 51 5.87 11.02 17.78
N VAL A 52 5.15 10.02 17.29
CA VAL A 52 5.62 8.62 17.22
C VAL A 52 6.64 8.43 16.07
N PHE A 53 6.62 9.31 15.07
CA PHE A 53 7.35 9.12 13.82
C PHE A 53 8.81 9.61 13.84
N PHE A 54 9.20 10.36 14.86
CA PHE A 54 10.50 11.03 14.93
C PHE A 54 11.49 10.43 15.95
N GLY A 55 11.03 9.71 16.98
CA GLY A 55 11.89 9.39 18.14
C GLY A 55 12.56 8.01 18.16
N THR A 56 11.80 6.92 17.92
CA THR A 56 12.23 5.57 18.37
C THR A 56 11.93 4.42 17.39
N LEU A 57 11.13 4.64 16.34
CA LEU A 57 10.68 3.56 15.44
C LEU A 57 11.60 3.25 14.26
N ARG A 58 12.66 4.04 14.02
CA ARG A 58 13.37 4.03 12.73
C ARG A 58 14.50 3.02 12.59
N SER A 59 15.23 2.68 13.66
CA SER A 59 16.38 1.77 13.54
C SER A 59 15.96 0.32 13.62
N ASP A 60 15.26 -0.02 14.68
CA ASP A 60 15.11 -1.40 15.08
C ASP A 60 14.15 -2.11 14.12
N GLN A 61 13.11 -1.42 13.64
CA GLN A 61 12.16 -2.00 12.70
C GLN A 61 12.77 -2.37 11.34
N ILE A 62 13.79 -1.65 10.86
CA ILE A 62 14.45 -1.98 9.58
C ILE A 62 15.23 -3.29 9.73
N ASP A 63 16.00 -3.42 10.81
CA ASP A 63 16.81 -4.60 11.06
C ASP A 63 15.93 -5.81 11.40
N ILE A 64 14.84 -5.59 12.15
CA ILE A 64 13.79 -6.58 12.39
C ILE A 64 13.16 -7.03 11.06
N ALA A 65 12.74 -6.11 10.19
CA ALA A 65 12.14 -6.44 8.90
C ALA A 65 13.08 -7.29 8.03
N ARG A 66 14.36 -6.90 7.94
CA ARG A 66 15.39 -7.65 7.21
C ARG A 66 15.56 -9.06 7.76
N ARG A 67 15.61 -9.22 9.09
CA ARG A 67 15.74 -10.51 9.75
C ARG A 67 14.55 -11.44 9.48
N TYR A 68 13.31 -10.95 9.64
CA TYR A 68 12.13 -11.78 9.37
C TYR A 68 11.97 -12.09 7.88
N PHE A 69 12.26 -11.14 6.99
CA PHE A 69 12.25 -11.40 5.55
C PHE A 69 13.25 -12.50 5.17
N ALA A 70 14.49 -12.41 5.65
CA ALA A 70 15.52 -13.42 5.40
C ALA A 70 15.10 -14.80 5.93
N ALA A 71 14.52 -14.86 7.13
CA ALA A 71 14.05 -16.10 7.74
C ALA A 71 12.89 -16.74 6.94
N GLU A 72 11.92 -15.94 6.49
CA GLU A 72 10.83 -16.43 5.64
C GLU A 72 11.36 -16.91 4.28
N ARG A 73 12.28 -16.16 3.67
CA ARG A 73 12.91 -16.53 2.40
C ARG A 73 13.67 -17.86 2.50
N ALA A 74 14.43 -18.05 3.57
CA ALA A 74 15.15 -19.29 3.83
C ALA A 74 14.20 -20.47 4.10
N ARG A 75 13.05 -20.23 4.73
CA ARG A 75 12.08 -21.28 5.09
C ARG A 75 11.41 -21.94 3.89
N PHE A 76 11.03 -21.16 2.87
CA PHE A 76 10.28 -21.71 1.75
C PHE A 76 11.15 -22.38 0.70
N GLY A 77 12.35 -21.87 0.45
CA GLY A 77 13.32 -22.49 -0.46
C GLY A 77 12.77 -22.83 -1.86
N ASP A 78 11.66 -22.21 -2.27
CA ASP A 78 10.99 -22.48 -3.53
C ASP A 78 11.39 -21.46 -4.60
N ALA A 79 11.03 -21.77 -5.84
CA ALA A 79 11.32 -20.92 -7.00
C ALA A 79 10.38 -19.71 -7.13
N ALA A 80 9.49 -19.49 -6.16
CA ALA A 80 8.53 -18.38 -6.19
C ALA A 80 9.27 -17.04 -6.12
N ALA A 81 8.84 -16.08 -6.93
CA ALA A 81 9.36 -14.72 -6.84
C ALA A 81 9.02 -14.11 -5.47
N TRP A 82 9.84 -13.17 -5.00
CA TRP A 82 9.59 -12.48 -3.73
C TRP A 82 9.14 -11.05 -3.99
N HIS A 83 7.99 -10.70 -3.43
CA HIS A 83 7.46 -9.36 -3.43
C HIS A 83 7.36 -8.83 -2.00
N THR A 84 7.56 -7.53 -1.84
CA THR A 84 7.23 -6.81 -0.61
C THR A 84 6.16 -5.78 -0.88
N ALA A 85 5.36 -5.50 0.14
CA ALA A 85 4.34 -4.48 0.08
C ALA A 85 4.25 -3.72 1.40
N GLY A 86 3.77 -2.49 1.37
CA GLY A 86 3.46 -1.80 2.60
C GLY A 86 2.94 -0.37 2.42
N HIS A 87 2.14 0.06 3.39
CA HIS A 87 1.62 1.42 3.46
C HIS A 87 2.43 2.28 4.44
N SER A 88 2.66 3.56 4.09
CA SER A 88 3.36 4.50 4.96
C SER A 88 4.73 3.98 5.42
N MET A 89 4.92 3.73 6.71
CA MET A 89 6.13 3.10 7.27
C MET A 89 6.36 1.67 6.78
N GLY A 90 5.31 0.87 6.57
CA GLY A 90 5.45 -0.45 5.97
C GLY A 90 6.02 -0.35 4.56
N GLY A 91 5.72 0.72 3.82
CA GLY A 91 6.32 1.00 2.52
C GLY A 91 7.81 1.33 2.63
N ALA A 92 8.23 2.02 3.69
CA ALA A 92 9.65 2.28 3.93
C ALA A 92 10.42 0.99 4.23
N LEU A 93 9.84 0.10 5.05
CA LEU A 93 10.39 -1.24 5.28
C LEU A 93 10.45 -2.07 3.99
N ALA A 94 9.40 -2.05 3.16
CA ALA A 94 9.39 -2.72 1.86
C ALA A 94 10.49 -2.18 0.92
N THR A 95 10.75 -0.86 0.97
CA THR A 95 11.83 -0.21 0.22
C THR A 95 13.19 -0.71 0.67
N GLU A 96 13.41 -0.79 1.99
CA GLU A 96 14.64 -1.34 2.58
C GLU A 96 14.93 -2.78 2.15
N ILE A 97 13.90 -3.63 2.10
CA ILE A 97 14.06 -4.99 1.59
C ILE A 97 14.38 -4.98 0.10
N SER A 98 13.68 -4.17 -0.71
CA SER A 98 13.95 -4.07 -2.15
C SER A 98 15.38 -3.59 -2.45
N ILE A 99 15.95 -2.72 -1.62
CA ILE A 99 17.35 -2.28 -1.73
C ILE A 99 18.30 -3.41 -1.35
N ALA A 100 18.02 -4.13 -0.24
CA ALA A 100 18.88 -5.21 0.23
C ALA A 100 18.83 -6.48 -0.63
N TYR A 101 17.73 -6.69 -1.36
CA TYR A 101 17.50 -7.86 -2.20
C TYR A 101 17.03 -7.41 -3.60
N PRO A 102 17.96 -7.23 -4.57
CA PRO A 102 17.65 -6.66 -5.89
C PRO A 102 16.67 -7.48 -6.73
N ASP A 103 16.49 -8.76 -6.42
CA ASP A 103 15.53 -9.64 -7.08
C ASP A 103 14.09 -9.50 -6.53
N VAL A 104 13.90 -8.68 -5.49
CA VAL A 104 12.60 -8.49 -4.83
C VAL A 104 11.87 -7.28 -5.41
N ARG A 105 10.62 -7.49 -5.85
CA ARG A 105 9.73 -6.42 -6.32
C ARG A 105 9.01 -5.76 -5.14
N ALA A 106 8.88 -4.43 -5.13
CA ALA A 106 8.22 -3.70 -4.05
C ALA A 106 6.98 -2.93 -4.52
N TRP A 107 5.89 -3.04 -3.75
CA TRP A 107 4.64 -2.31 -3.93
C TRP A 107 4.40 -1.36 -2.75
N LEU A 108 4.53 -0.07 -3.01
CA LEU A 108 4.57 0.96 -1.98
C LEU A 108 3.29 1.78 -2.02
N PHE A 109 2.64 1.97 -0.88
CA PHE A 109 1.35 2.69 -0.81
C PHE A 109 1.45 3.89 0.13
N ASN A 110 1.17 5.10 -0.34
CA ASN A 110 1.29 6.32 0.47
C ASN A 110 2.59 6.35 1.31
N LEU A 111 3.71 6.05 0.66
CA LEU A 111 5.02 5.83 1.28
C LEU A 111 5.48 6.96 2.22
N SER A 112 6.11 6.58 3.33
CA SER A 112 6.89 7.49 4.17
C SER A 112 8.38 7.55 3.73
N PRO A 113 9.05 8.71 3.87
CA PRO A 113 10.44 8.88 3.42
C PRO A 113 11.47 8.31 4.41
N PHE A 114 11.08 7.36 5.26
CA PHE A 114 11.89 6.88 6.38
C PHE A 114 12.53 5.53 6.13
N TYR A 115 13.29 5.49 5.04
CA TYR A 115 14.27 4.47 4.71
C TYR A 115 15.68 5.10 4.77
N ARG A 116 16.70 4.26 4.74
CA ARG A 116 18.14 4.53 4.88
C ARG A 116 18.92 4.22 3.61
N GLY A 117 18.53 3.20 2.87
CA GLY A 117 19.28 2.72 1.71
C GLY A 117 19.26 3.71 0.53
N ASP A 118 20.19 3.51 -0.40
CA ASP A 118 20.25 4.27 -1.65
C ASP A 118 19.00 4.00 -2.49
N SER A 119 18.25 5.07 -2.77
CA SER A 119 16.99 5.03 -3.48
C SER A 119 17.09 4.68 -4.95
N ASP A 120 18.27 4.62 -5.54
CA ASP A 120 18.43 4.26 -6.95
C ASP A 120 18.62 2.74 -7.13
N ILE A 121 19.11 2.06 -6.09
CA ILE A 121 19.26 0.61 -6.09
C ILE A 121 17.89 -0.05 -6.26
N ASN A 122 17.76 -0.89 -7.29
CA ASN A 122 16.54 -1.66 -7.58
C ASN A 122 15.29 -0.78 -7.86
N ALA A 123 15.48 0.46 -8.31
CA ALA A 123 14.40 1.41 -8.57
C ALA A 123 13.35 0.90 -9.58
N ALA A 124 13.81 0.21 -10.63
CA ALA A 124 12.95 -0.33 -11.69
C ALA A 124 11.97 -1.43 -11.21
N ASN A 125 12.21 -2.04 -10.05
CA ASN A 125 11.32 -3.04 -9.46
C ASN A 125 10.44 -2.48 -8.34
N ARG A 126 10.34 -1.15 -8.21
CA ARG A 126 9.46 -0.49 -7.26
C ARG A 126 8.30 0.19 -7.96
N THR A 127 7.08 -0.12 -7.51
CA THR A 127 5.88 0.60 -7.91
C THR A 127 5.32 1.35 -6.70
N LEU A 128 5.22 2.66 -6.80
CA LEU A 128 4.71 3.55 -5.76
C LEU A 128 3.34 4.09 -6.14
N ILE A 129 2.31 3.76 -5.36
CA ILE A 129 0.94 4.25 -5.52
C ILE A 129 0.63 5.23 -4.40
N ASN A 130 0.31 6.47 -4.78
CA ASN A 130 0.01 7.55 -3.85
C ASN A 130 -1.39 8.11 -4.07
N GLU A 131 -2.08 8.41 -2.97
CA GLU A 131 -3.32 9.15 -3.01
C GLU A 131 -3.08 10.67 -3.14
N ARG A 132 -3.80 11.31 -4.06
CA ARG A 132 -3.67 12.73 -4.35
C ARG A 132 -4.05 13.59 -3.15
N GLY A 133 -3.11 14.43 -2.72
CA GLY A 133 -3.31 15.41 -1.65
C GLY A 133 -3.23 14.82 -0.24
N GLU A 134 -2.70 13.60 -0.10
CA GLU A 134 -2.44 12.95 1.18
C GLU A 134 -1.36 13.70 2.01
N ALA A 135 -1.48 13.61 3.35
CA ALA A 135 -0.73 14.39 4.34
C ALA A 135 0.80 14.27 4.23
N LEU A 136 1.33 13.11 3.81
CA LEU A 136 2.78 12.91 3.67
C LEU A 136 3.42 13.69 2.52
N ARG A 137 2.65 14.36 1.64
CA ARG A 137 3.22 15.25 0.62
C ARG A 137 4.13 16.32 1.23
N THR A 138 3.85 16.76 2.46
CA THR A 138 4.69 17.75 3.16
C THR A 138 5.96 17.15 3.73
N LEU A 139 5.92 15.91 4.24
CA LEU A 139 7.10 15.21 4.78
C LEU A 139 8.09 14.79 3.70
N ARG A 140 7.59 14.51 2.48
CA ARG A 140 8.39 14.22 1.28
C ARG A 140 9.08 15.46 0.68
N LYS A 141 8.80 16.67 1.16
CA LYS A 141 9.56 17.86 0.75
C LYS A 141 10.95 17.90 1.40
N PHE A 142 11.16 17.15 2.48
CA PHE A 142 12.37 17.20 3.30
C PHE A 142 13.31 16.00 3.08
N ARG A 143 12.95 15.05 2.20
CA ARG A 143 13.77 13.90 1.79
C ARG A 143 13.38 13.47 0.37
N SER A 144 14.32 12.92 -0.39
CA SER A 144 14.05 12.38 -1.73
C SER A 144 12.97 11.28 -1.67
N ASN A 145 12.05 11.28 -2.64
CA ASN A 145 11.21 10.11 -2.87
C ASN A 145 12.12 8.98 -3.39
N PRO A 146 11.83 7.70 -3.09
CA PRO A 146 12.62 6.65 -3.70
C PRO A 146 12.41 6.66 -5.20
N ALA A 147 13.45 6.34 -5.96
CA ALA A 147 13.27 6.07 -7.39
C ALA A 147 12.39 4.82 -7.52
N ALA A 148 11.26 5.00 -8.20
CA ALA A 148 10.19 4.02 -8.38
C ALA A 148 9.27 4.51 -9.52
N ASP A 149 8.51 3.60 -10.12
CA ASP A 149 7.40 3.96 -11.00
C ASP A 149 6.25 4.51 -10.15
N VAL A 150 5.96 5.81 -10.30
CA VAL A 150 5.00 6.52 -9.45
C VAL A 150 3.64 6.68 -10.12
N PHE A 151 2.61 6.18 -9.47
CA PHE A 151 1.20 6.35 -9.83
C PHE A 151 0.51 7.23 -8.79
N ILE A 152 -0.17 8.28 -9.24
CA ILE A 152 -0.97 9.14 -8.36
C ILE A 152 -2.45 8.88 -8.66
N ILE A 153 -3.16 8.37 -7.67
CA ILE A 153 -4.58 8.03 -7.74
C ILE A 153 -5.36 9.01 -6.88
N ASN A 154 -6.58 9.36 -7.27
CA ASN A 154 -7.38 10.36 -6.56
C ASN A 154 -8.64 9.78 -5.93
N CYS A 155 -8.58 8.56 -5.38
CA CYS A 155 -9.72 7.78 -4.88
C CYS A 155 -10.77 8.57 -4.08
N HIS A 156 -10.32 9.48 -3.21
CA HIS A 156 -11.16 10.27 -2.34
C HIS A 156 -10.85 11.78 -2.46
N PRO A 157 -11.29 12.48 -3.52
CA PRO A 157 -10.98 13.89 -3.73
C PRO A 157 -11.56 14.78 -2.62
N GLN A 158 -12.74 14.43 -2.09
CA GLN A 158 -13.49 15.23 -1.11
C GLN A 158 -13.04 15.04 0.34
N LYS A 159 -12.30 13.97 0.64
CA LYS A 159 -11.88 13.64 2.00
C LYS A 159 -10.70 14.51 2.47
N SER A 160 -10.56 14.70 3.78
CA SER A 160 -9.43 15.43 4.37
C SER A 160 -8.10 14.69 4.15
N ARG A 161 -6.97 15.41 4.17
CA ARG A 161 -5.65 14.85 3.88
C ARG A 161 -5.27 13.65 4.77
N PHE A 162 -5.67 13.68 6.05
CA PHE A 162 -5.49 12.56 6.99
C PHE A 162 -6.39 11.37 6.65
N SER A 163 -7.64 11.63 6.28
CA SER A 163 -8.60 10.59 5.91
C SER A 163 -8.18 9.82 4.63
N LYS A 164 -7.36 10.45 3.77
CA LYS A 164 -6.71 9.86 2.59
C LYS A 164 -5.47 9.02 2.94
N HIS A 165 -4.90 9.16 4.14
CA HIS A 165 -3.78 8.32 4.61
C HIS A 165 -4.27 6.98 5.21
N SER A 166 -5.32 6.39 4.65
CA SER A 166 -5.89 5.13 5.15
C SER A 166 -5.57 4.00 4.19
N VAL A 167 -4.85 2.99 4.67
CA VAL A 167 -4.54 1.79 3.87
C VAL A 167 -5.81 1.09 3.41
N ARG A 168 -6.83 1.01 4.28
CA ARG A 168 -8.10 0.35 3.96
C ARG A 168 -8.81 1.03 2.78
N LYS A 169 -8.97 2.36 2.84
CA LYS A 169 -9.64 3.12 1.78
C LYS A 169 -8.92 3.05 0.44
N LEU A 170 -7.59 3.16 0.48
CA LEU A 170 -6.78 3.02 -0.73
C LEU A 170 -6.89 1.60 -1.30
N ALA A 171 -6.83 0.57 -0.47
CA ALA A 171 -6.99 -0.83 -0.89
C ALA A 171 -8.38 -1.08 -1.48
N ASP A 172 -9.44 -0.55 -0.86
CA ASP A 172 -10.81 -0.65 -1.36
C ASP A 172 -10.93 -0.02 -2.75
N CYS A 173 -10.40 1.18 -2.93
CA CYS A 173 -10.41 1.85 -4.22
C CYS A 173 -9.61 1.10 -5.30
N LEU A 174 -8.40 0.64 -4.98
CA LEU A 174 -7.58 -0.14 -5.90
C LEU A 174 -8.25 -1.46 -6.29
N THR A 175 -8.89 -2.13 -5.34
CA THR A 175 -9.63 -3.37 -5.58
C THR A 175 -10.84 -3.11 -6.48
N TRP A 176 -11.54 -1.98 -6.27
CA TRP A 176 -12.61 -1.55 -7.16
C TRP A 176 -12.09 -1.31 -8.58
N ILE A 177 -10.98 -0.60 -8.76
CA ILE A 177 -10.38 -0.38 -10.10
C ILE A 177 -9.99 -1.72 -10.75
N ALA A 178 -9.35 -2.61 -9.99
CA ALA A 178 -8.92 -3.92 -10.49
C ALA A 178 -10.10 -4.83 -10.88
N ALA A 179 -11.28 -4.66 -10.28
CA ALA A 179 -12.47 -5.45 -10.56
C ALA A 179 -13.07 -5.24 -11.97
N TYR A 180 -12.65 -4.20 -12.70
CA TYR A 180 -12.96 -4.06 -14.12
C TYR A 180 -12.31 -5.16 -14.99
N GLU A 181 -11.16 -5.68 -14.57
CA GLU A 181 -10.38 -6.65 -15.35
C GLU A 181 -10.22 -8.02 -14.65
N SER A 182 -10.13 -8.03 -13.32
CA SER A 182 -9.92 -9.23 -12.50
C SER A 182 -11.22 -9.78 -11.91
N LYS A 183 -11.47 -11.08 -12.15
CA LYS A 183 -12.59 -11.81 -11.54
C LYS A 183 -12.44 -11.91 -10.02
N ASP A 184 -11.23 -12.13 -9.54
CA ASP A 184 -10.94 -12.26 -8.11
C ASP A 184 -11.15 -10.94 -7.38
N ALA A 185 -10.67 -9.83 -7.95
CA ALA A 185 -10.92 -8.50 -7.40
C ALA A 185 -12.43 -8.18 -7.36
N LEU A 186 -13.18 -8.54 -8.40
CA LEU A 186 -14.64 -8.39 -8.40
C LEU A 186 -15.30 -9.26 -7.31
N GLY A 187 -14.78 -10.46 -7.06
CA GLY A 187 -15.18 -11.32 -5.94
C GLY A 187 -14.97 -10.62 -4.59
N VAL A 188 -13.80 -10.01 -4.38
CA VAL A 188 -13.47 -9.25 -3.16
C VAL A 188 -14.39 -8.04 -2.99
N VAL A 189 -14.66 -7.28 -4.06
CA VAL A 189 -15.61 -6.15 -4.06
C VAL A 189 -16.98 -6.58 -3.54
N ARG A 190 -17.50 -7.68 -4.07
CA ARG A 190 -18.82 -8.21 -3.69
C ARG A 190 -18.83 -8.76 -2.26
N ALA A 191 -17.83 -9.54 -1.88
CA ALA A 191 -17.75 -10.19 -0.57
C ALA A 191 -17.61 -9.17 0.57
N ASN A 192 -16.97 -8.03 0.32
CA ASN A 192 -16.74 -6.99 1.33
C ASN A 192 -17.65 -5.77 1.18
N ALA A 193 -18.62 -5.81 0.25
CA ALA A 193 -19.46 -4.67 -0.10
C ALA A 193 -18.65 -3.37 -0.30
N ILE A 194 -17.52 -3.46 -1.01
CA ILE A 194 -16.65 -2.31 -1.26
C ILE A 194 -17.46 -1.25 -2.00
N ALA A 195 -17.53 -0.05 -1.43
CA ALA A 195 -18.28 1.04 -2.01
C ALA A 195 -17.55 1.63 -3.23
N LYS A 196 -18.34 2.23 -4.13
CA LYS A 196 -17.83 2.98 -5.27
C LYS A 196 -16.89 4.11 -4.80
N PRO A 197 -15.66 4.23 -5.35
CA PRO A 197 -14.80 5.37 -5.10
C PRO A 197 -15.48 6.70 -5.49
N ASP A 198 -15.11 7.78 -4.81
CA ASP A 198 -15.66 9.11 -5.09
C ASP A 198 -15.34 9.57 -6.53
N VAL A 199 -14.26 9.02 -7.12
CA VAL A 199 -13.82 9.27 -8.51
C VAL A 199 -14.57 8.49 -9.59
N GLU A 200 -15.38 7.52 -9.22
CA GLU A 200 -16.14 6.75 -10.20
C GLU A 200 -17.49 7.46 -10.46
N CYS A 201 -17.93 7.48 -11.71
CA CYS A 201 -19.15 8.17 -12.12
C CYS A 201 -20.42 7.55 -11.55
N GLY A 202 -21.39 8.41 -11.24
CA GLY A 202 -22.76 8.03 -10.87
C GLY A 202 -23.05 8.09 -9.37
N PRO A 203 -24.23 7.60 -8.97
CA PRO A 203 -24.70 7.64 -7.58
C PRO A 203 -23.72 6.96 -6.60
N PRO A 204 -23.59 7.43 -5.34
CA PRO A 204 -22.67 6.85 -4.36
C PRO A 204 -22.87 5.36 -4.09
N ASP A 205 -24.11 4.88 -4.22
CA ASP A 205 -24.57 3.50 -4.02
C ASP A 205 -24.53 2.64 -5.29
N LYS A 206 -24.07 3.20 -6.42
CA LYS A 206 -23.95 2.44 -7.68
C LYS A 206 -23.06 1.22 -7.46
N PRO A 207 -23.55 -0.01 -7.76
CA PRO A 207 -22.75 -1.23 -7.66
C PRO A 207 -21.68 -1.28 -8.76
N HIS A 208 -20.63 -2.08 -8.54
CA HIS A 208 -19.62 -2.29 -9.57
C HIS A 208 -20.27 -2.94 -10.80
N PRO A 209 -20.06 -2.41 -12.03
CA PRO A 209 -20.74 -2.89 -13.25
C PRO A 209 -20.26 -4.27 -13.73
N GLY A 210 -19.48 -5.00 -12.91
CA GLY A 210 -18.74 -6.19 -13.33
C GLY A 210 -17.54 -5.90 -14.24
N ARG A 211 -16.96 -6.95 -14.80
CA ARG A 211 -15.79 -6.86 -15.68
C ARG A 211 -16.20 -6.23 -17.02
N THR A 212 -15.69 -5.04 -17.31
CA THR A 212 -15.99 -4.33 -18.55
C THR A 212 -14.68 -3.74 -19.09
N PRO A 213 -14.21 -4.16 -20.28
CA PRO A 213 -12.95 -3.68 -20.86
C PRO A 213 -13.05 -2.30 -21.53
N ALA A 214 -14.22 -1.66 -21.53
CA ALA A 214 -14.47 -0.44 -22.30
C ALA A 214 -14.18 0.84 -21.49
N PRO A 215 -13.63 1.90 -22.12
CA PRO A 215 -13.30 3.14 -21.43
C PRO A 215 -14.55 3.80 -20.86
N HIS A 216 -14.58 3.97 -19.54
CA HIS A 216 -15.60 4.76 -18.87
C HIS A 216 -15.37 6.25 -19.16
N PRO A 217 -16.43 7.04 -19.42
CA PRO A 217 -16.28 8.48 -19.50
C PRO A 217 -15.69 9.01 -18.20
N VAL A 218 -14.62 9.81 -18.29
CA VAL A 218 -13.97 10.41 -17.13
C VAL A 218 -14.95 11.37 -16.45
N CYS A 219 -15.25 11.14 -15.18
CA CYS A 219 -16.03 12.10 -14.41
C CYS A 219 -15.20 13.33 -14.05
N VAL A 220 -15.77 14.51 -14.28
CA VAL A 220 -15.22 15.78 -13.80
C VAL A 220 -15.55 15.89 -12.30
N HIS A 221 -14.64 15.48 -11.43
CA HIS A 221 -14.79 15.68 -9.99
C HIS A 221 -14.50 17.14 -9.66
N GLN A 222 -15.50 17.84 -9.13
CA GLN A 222 -15.29 19.18 -8.56
C GLN A 222 -14.36 19.06 -7.35
N SER A 223 -13.41 19.97 -7.24
CA SER A 223 -12.58 20.13 -6.04
C SER A 223 -13.47 20.31 -4.81
N ARG A 224 -12.96 19.99 -3.62
CA ARG A 224 -13.60 20.42 -2.38
C ARG A 224 -13.84 21.95 -2.44
N PRO A 225 -15.03 22.46 -2.11
CA PRO A 225 -15.28 23.90 -2.05
C PRO A 225 -14.29 24.55 -1.09
N ASP A 226 -13.81 25.73 -1.43
CA ASP A 226 -12.96 26.51 -0.53
C ASP A 226 -13.69 26.75 0.79
N LYS A 227 -12.94 26.66 1.89
CA LYS A 227 -13.49 26.92 3.22
C LYS A 227 -13.90 28.38 3.26
N VAL A 228 -15.19 28.66 3.45
CA VAL A 228 -15.67 30.03 3.67
C VAL A 228 -14.93 30.57 4.91
N PRO A 229 -14.26 31.73 4.82
CA PRO A 229 -13.61 32.36 5.98
C PRO A 229 -14.63 32.51 7.11
N ASP A 230 -14.24 32.14 8.32
CA ASP A 230 -15.06 32.37 9.50
C ASP A 230 -15.11 33.89 9.77
N PRO A 231 -16.28 34.56 9.70
CA PRO A 231 -16.37 36.01 9.90
C PRO A 231 -16.12 36.44 11.35
N ALA A 232 -15.81 35.51 12.27
CA ALA A 232 -15.56 35.80 13.69
C ALA A 232 -14.07 35.81 14.07
N ALA A 233 -13.13 35.89 13.11
CA ALA A 233 -11.70 35.99 13.38
C ALA A 233 -11.11 37.30 12.81
N ASP A 234 -11.59 38.43 13.33
CA ASP A 234 -10.88 39.71 13.39
C ASP A 234 -10.89 40.22 14.84
#